data_AF-A0A958Y7N1-F1
#
_entry.id   AF-A0A958Y7N1-F1
#
_cell.length_a   1.000
_cell.length_b   1.000
_cell.length_c   1.000
_cell.angle_alpha   90.00
_cell.angle_beta   90.00
_cell.angle_gamma   90.00
#
_symmetry.space_group_name_H-M   'P 1'
#
loop_
_entity.id
_entity.type
_entity.pdbx_description
1 polymer ?
#
loop_
_entity_poly.entity_id
_entity_poly.type
_entity_poly.pdbx_seq_one_letter_code
_entity_poly.pdbx_strand_id
1 'polypeptide(L)'
;MNSNHNISQEQLEAIERYLNKQMTGDELVAFETKLQENEAFKTMVEDVKTIFSAIETQTMKEKMDGFHEALKDTSVIPLHTKQRPFRKYMIAACVVALLGLGYVSLFGK
;
A
#
# COMPACT_ATOMS: atom_id res chain seq x y z
N MET A 1 23.07 -14.33 -23.87
CA MET A 1 23.35 -13.64 -22.59
C MET A 1 24.73 -14.07 -22.13
N ASN A 2 25.65 -13.12 -21.95
CA ASN A 2 27.06 -13.43 -21.69
C ASN A 2 27.24 -13.56 -20.16
N SER A 3 27.17 -14.78 -19.64
CA SER A 3 26.99 -15.07 -18.21
C SER A 3 28.29 -15.21 -17.42
N ASN A 4 29.27 -14.34 -17.65
CA ASN A 4 30.53 -14.39 -16.90
C ASN A 4 30.83 -13.05 -16.20
N HIS A 5 29.90 -12.65 -15.33
CA HIS A 5 30.09 -11.52 -14.42
C HIS A 5 30.85 -12.01 -13.19
N ASN A 6 32.18 -11.99 -13.26
CA ASN A 6 33.04 -12.20 -12.11
C ASN A 6 33.10 -10.91 -11.27
N ILE A 7 31.97 -10.54 -10.66
CA ILE A 7 31.89 -9.44 -9.70
C ILE A 7 32.29 -9.96 -8.32
N SER A 8 33.19 -9.26 -7.63
CA SER A 8 33.53 -9.65 -6.26
C SER A 8 32.40 -9.25 -5.30
N GLN A 9 32.31 -9.94 -4.17
CA GLN A 9 31.31 -9.63 -3.14
C GLN A 9 31.42 -8.18 -2.67
N GLU A 10 32.64 -7.69 -2.43
CA GLU A 10 32.88 -6.30 -2.02
C GLU A 10 32.41 -5.27 -3.08
N GLN A 11 32.55 -5.61 -4.36
CA GLN A 11 32.04 -4.77 -5.45
C GLN A 11 30.52 -4.75 -5.49
N LEU A 12 29.89 -5.91 -5.29
CA LEU A 12 28.43 -6.01 -5.22
C LEU A 12 27.90 -5.20 -4.03
N GLU A 13 28.48 -5.35 -2.84
CA GLU A 13 28.06 -4.61 -1.64
C GLU A 13 28.21 -3.09 -1.83
N ALA A 14 29.27 -2.64 -2.50
CA ALA A 14 29.44 -1.23 -2.84
C ALA A 14 28.33 -0.73 -3.79
N ILE A 15 27.99 -1.52 -4.82
CA ILE A 15 26.90 -1.19 -5.76
C ILE A 15 25.55 -1.20 -5.05
N GLU A 16 25.28 -2.16 -4.17
CA GLU A 16 24.05 -2.23 -3.39
C GLU A 16 23.90 -0.99 -2.51
N ARG A 17 24.96 -0.58 -1.83
CA ARG A 17 24.95 0.64 -1.01
C ARG A 17 24.73 1.90 -1.85
N TYR A 18 25.30 1.95 -3.05
CA TYR A 18 25.04 3.03 -4.01
C TYR A 18 23.56 3.05 -4.45
N LEU A 19 23.00 1.90 -4.87
CA LEU A 19 21.61 1.77 -5.32
C LEU A 19 20.60 2.06 -4.20
N ASN A 20 20.91 1.67 -2.96
CA ASN A 20 20.12 1.96 -1.77
C ASN A 20 20.34 3.38 -1.20
N LYS A 21 21.16 4.21 -1.85
CA LYS A 21 21.50 5.58 -1.40
C LYS A 21 22.10 5.64 0.01
N GLN A 22 22.89 4.62 0.36
CA GLN A 22 23.57 4.51 1.65
C GLN A 22 25.01 5.05 1.62
N MET A 23 25.52 5.43 0.45
CA MET A 23 26.81 6.13 0.31
C MET A 23 26.62 7.64 0.53
N THR A 24 27.57 8.27 1.24
CA THR A 24 27.50 9.71 1.57
C THR A 24 28.88 10.38 1.48
N GLY A 25 28.89 11.69 1.19
CA GLY A 25 30.11 12.50 1.21
C GLY A 25 31.13 12.07 0.15
N ASP A 26 32.40 11.98 0.55
CA ASP A 26 33.51 11.68 -0.34
C ASP A 26 33.40 10.30 -1.02
N GLU A 27 32.78 9.34 -0.35
CA GLU A 27 32.60 7.99 -0.90
C GLU A 27 31.66 7.98 -2.11
N LEU A 28 30.56 8.73 -2.03
CA LEU A 28 29.60 8.84 -3.13
C LEU A 28 30.25 9.52 -4.34
N VAL A 29 31.00 10.61 -4.10
CA VAL A 29 31.72 11.33 -5.15
C VAL A 29 32.75 10.42 -5.83
N ALA A 30 33.53 9.65 -5.05
CA ALA A 30 34.50 8.70 -5.60
C ALA A 30 33.82 7.60 -6.43
N PHE A 31 32.67 7.11 -5.98
CA PHE A 31 31.91 6.10 -6.70
C PHE A 31 31.33 6.64 -8.02
N GLU A 32 30.71 7.83 -7.99
CA GLU A 32 30.18 8.49 -9.19
C GLU A 32 31.28 8.82 -10.20
N THR A 33 32.44 9.27 -9.72
CA THR A 33 33.62 9.52 -10.57
C THR A 33 34.04 8.24 -11.28
N LYS A 34 34.15 7.13 -10.54
CA LYS A 34 34.47 5.82 -11.11
C LYS A 34 33.42 5.33 -12.12
N LEU A 35 32.14 5.67 -11.89
CA LEU A 35 31.04 5.37 -12.80
C LEU A 35 31.12 6.17 -14.11
N GLN A 36 31.62 7.40 -14.06
CA GLN A 36 31.81 8.25 -15.23
C GLN A 36 33.06 7.88 -16.03
N GLU A 37 34.15 7.52 -15.35
CA GLU A 37 35.43 7.22 -15.98
C GLU A 37 35.49 5.82 -16.59
N ASN A 38 34.68 4.88 -16.11
CA ASN A 38 34.73 3.48 -16.52
C ASN A 38 33.38 2.96 -17.03
N GLU A 39 33.23 2.90 -18.35
CA GLU A 39 32.01 2.38 -18.99
C GLU A 39 31.72 0.91 -18.67
N ALA A 40 32.75 0.08 -18.46
CA ALA A 40 32.55 -1.32 -18.07
C ALA A 40 31.98 -1.42 -16.65
N PHE A 41 32.44 -0.57 -15.74
CA PHE A 41 31.91 -0.48 -14.38
C PHE A 41 30.46 0.01 -14.39
N LYS A 42 30.15 1.01 -15.22
CA LYS A 42 28.78 1.49 -15.42
C LYS A 42 27.85 0.40 -15.93
N THR A 43 28.26 -0.32 -16.97
CA THR A 43 27.48 -1.45 -17.52
C THR A 43 27.20 -2.50 -16.45
N MET A 44 28.21 -2.84 -15.62
CA MET A 44 28.05 -3.77 -14.52
C MET A 44 27.04 -3.28 -13.46
N VAL A 45 27.08 -1.99 -13.10
CA VAL A 45 26.10 -1.39 -12.17
C VAL A 45 24.69 -1.42 -12.75
N GLU A 46 24.54 -1.15 -14.05
CA GLU A 46 23.24 -1.22 -14.74
C GLU A 46 22.68 -2.65 -14.81
N ASP A 47 23.53 -3.65 -15.03
CA ASP A 47 23.14 -5.06 -15.01
C ASP A 47 22.67 -5.48 -13.61
N VAL A 48 23.41 -5.13 -12.56
CA VAL A 48 23.00 -5.38 -11.16
C VAL A 48 21.67 -4.69 -10.85
N LYS A 49 21.52 -3.43 -11.23
CA LYS A 49 20.27 -2.67 -11.06
C LYS A 49 19.08 -3.34 -11.75
N THR A 50 19.30 -3.86 -12.96
CA THR A 50 18.26 -4.55 -13.74
C THR A 50 17.81 -5.83 -13.04
N ILE A 51 18.76 -6.63 -12.55
CA ILE A 51 18.47 -7.86 -11.80
C ILE A 51 17.70 -7.54 -10.52
N PHE A 52 18.15 -6.55 -9.74
CA PHE A 52 17.47 -6.11 -8.52
C PHE A 52 16.03 -5.66 -8.80
N SER A 53 15.83 -4.86 -9.85
CA SER A 53 14.49 -4.38 -10.24
C SER A 53 13.56 -5.52 -10.65
N ALA A 54 14.10 -6.54 -11.34
CA ALA A 54 13.33 -7.72 -11.71
C ALA A 54 12.88 -8.52 -10.48
N ILE A 55 13.76 -8.71 -9.49
CA ILE A 55 13.45 -9.40 -8.23
C ILE A 55 12.39 -8.62 -7.44
N GLU A 56 12.53 -7.31 -7.34
CA GLU A 56 11.55 -6.46 -6.64
C GLU A 56 10.17 -6.55 -7.30
N THR A 57 10.12 -6.47 -8.64
CA THR A 57 8.89 -6.58 -9.41
C THR A 57 8.22 -7.94 -9.21
N GLN A 58 9.01 -9.01 -9.26
CA GLN A 58 8.51 -10.37 -9.05
C GLN A 58 7.96 -10.55 -7.62
N THR A 59 8.72 -10.09 -6.62
CA THR A 59 8.31 -10.15 -5.21
C THR A 59 7.02 -9.35 -4.96
N MET A 60 6.89 -8.18 -5.58
CA MET A 60 5.68 -7.35 -5.49
C MET A 60 4.48 -8.08 -6.11
N LYS A 61 4.66 -8.69 -7.29
CA LYS A 61 3.63 -9.47 -7.95
C LYS A 61 3.16 -10.65 -7.09
N GLU A 62 4.10 -11.40 -6.52
CA GLU A 62 3.79 -12.53 -5.62
C GLU A 62 2.99 -12.09 -4.39
N LYS A 63 3.36 -10.94 -3.78
CA LYS A 63 2.60 -10.36 -2.67
C LYS A 63 1.18 -9.99 -3.10
N MET A 64 1.01 -9.38 -4.26
CA MET A 64 -0.32 -9.02 -4.78
C MET A 64 -1.17 -10.26 -5.06
N ASP A 65 -0.60 -11.29 -5.68
CA ASP A 65 -1.30 -12.55 -5.94
C ASP A 65 -1.74 -13.21 -4.62
N GLY A 66 -0.86 -13.23 -3.61
CA GLY A 66 -1.18 -13.71 -2.26
C GLY A 66 -2.32 -12.93 -1.58
N PHE A 67 -2.39 -11.61 -1.75
CA PHE A 67 -3.53 -10.82 -1.25
C PHE A 67 -4.84 -11.20 -1.94
N HIS A 68 -4.84 -11.41 -3.27
CA HIS A 68 -6.04 -11.81 -3.99
C HIS A 68 -6.51 -13.22 -3.57
N GLU A 69 -5.59 -14.11 -3.26
CA GLU A 69 -5.91 -15.45 -2.75
C GLU A 69 -6.52 -15.38 -1.35
N ALA A 70 -5.92 -14.62 -0.43
CA ALA A 70 -6.44 -14.44 0.94
C ALA A 70 -7.86 -13.82 0.97
N LEU A 71 -8.15 -12.91 0.04
CA LEU A 71 -9.47 -12.29 -0.08
C LEU A 71 -10.52 -13.26 -0.64
N LYS A 72 -10.14 -14.18 -1.53
CA LYS A 72 -11.06 -15.22 -2.04
C LYS A 72 -11.42 -16.25 -0.97
N ASP A 73 -10.49 -16.55 -0.07
CA ASP A 73 -10.69 -17.55 0.99
C ASP A 73 -11.48 -16.98 2.19
N THR A 74 -11.62 -15.66 2.26
CA THR A 74 -12.51 -15.00 3.24
C THR A 74 -13.96 -15.08 2.75
N SER A 75 -14.61 -16.21 3.03
CA SER A 75 -16.06 -16.39 2.91
C SER A 75 -16.82 -15.19 3.52
N VAL A 76 -17.59 -14.48 2.69
CA VAL A 76 -18.45 -13.38 3.12
C VAL A 76 -19.53 -13.90 4.08
N ILE A 77 -19.33 -13.71 5.38
CA ILE A 77 -20.37 -13.98 6.38
C ILE A 77 -21.50 -12.98 6.15
N PRO A 78 -22.72 -13.39 5.76
CA PRO A 78 -23.81 -12.45 5.54
C PRO A 78 -24.18 -11.78 6.86
N LEU A 79 -24.01 -10.46 6.95
CA LEU A 79 -24.53 -9.67 8.06
C LEU A 79 -26.06 -9.71 8.02
N HIS A 80 -26.66 -10.62 8.77
CA HIS A 80 -28.11 -10.66 8.97
C HIS A 80 -28.53 -9.50 9.89
N THR A 81 -28.69 -8.31 9.30
CA THR A 81 -29.22 -7.15 10.03
C THR A 81 -30.73 -7.30 10.20
N LYS A 82 -31.16 -7.63 11.41
CA LYS A 82 -32.58 -7.73 11.76
C LYS A 82 -33.17 -6.33 11.82
N GLN A 83 -33.81 -5.88 10.73
CA GLN A 83 -34.49 -4.59 10.71
C GLN A 83 -35.64 -4.57 11.73
N ARG A 84 -35.53 -3.71 12.74
CA ARG A 84 -36.59 -3.51 13.75
C ARG A 84 -37.71 -2.64 13.18
N PRO A 85 -38.99 -2.95 13.40
CA PRO A 85 -40.13 -2.27 12.81
C PRO A 85 -40.48 -0.94 13.50
N PHE A 86 -39.50 -0.07 13.75
CA PHE A 86 -39.73 1.24 14.38
C PHE A 86 -40.63 2.17 13.54
N ARG A 87 -40.77 1.92 12.24
CA ARG A 87 -41.69 2.65 11.35
C ARG A 87 -43.15 2.60 11.80
N LYS A 88 -43.59 1.53 12.48
CA LYS A 88 -44.99 1.39 12.91
C LYS A 88 -45.38 2.33 14.05
N TYR A 89 -44.41 2.79 14.84
CA TYR A 89 -44.66 3.63 16.02
C TYR A 89 -44.52 5.14 15.75
N MET A 90 -43.97 5.55 14.60
CA MET A 90 -43.84 6.98 14.27
C MET A 90 -45.18 7.68 14.09
N ILE A 91 -46.19 6.99 13.52
CA ILE A 91 -47.50 7.58 13.27
C ILE A 91 -48.21 7.94 14.59
N ALA A 92 -48.13 7.05 15.60
CA ALA A 92 -48.73 7.31 16.90
C ALA A 92 -48.08 8.50 17.63
N ALA A 93 -46.75 8.62 17.56
CA ALA A 93 -46.03 9.73 18.19
C ALA A 93 -46.41 11.10 17.60
N CYS A 94 -46.60 11.18 16.27
CA CYS A 94 -47.03 12.42 15.62
C CYS A 94 -48.44 12.85 16.07
N VAL A 95 -49.37 11.92 16.21
CA VAL A 95 -50.75 12.22 16.67
C VAL A 95 -50.74 12.72 18.11
N VAL A 96 -49.97 12.08 19.00
CA VAL A 96 -49.85 12.51 20.41
C VAL A 96 -49.21 13.89 20.52
N ALA A 97 -48.18 14.19 19.72
CA ALA A 97 -47.53 15.50 19.73
C ALA A 97 -48.47 16.64 19.28
N LEU A 98 -49.27 16.41 18.23
CA LEU A 98 -50.23 17.41 17.74
C LEU A 98 -51.36 17.67 18.74
N LEU A 99 -51.90 16.61 19.36
CA LEU A 99 -52.94 16.76 20.39
C LEU A 99 -52.38 17.40 21.66
N GLY A 100 -51.18 17.02 22.09
CA GLY A 100 -50.54 17.60 23.28
C GLY A 100 -50.26 19.10 23.14
N LEU A 101 -49.70 19.53 22.00
CA LEU A 101 -49.43 20.94 21.73
C LEU A 101 -50.73 21.76 21.54
N GLY A 102 -51.74 21.19 20.88
CA GLY A 102 -53.05 21.82 20.72
C GLY A 102 -53.78 22.02 22.05
N TYR A 103 -53.71 21.04 22.95
CA TYR A 103 -54.38 21.11 24.26
C TYR A 103 -53.75 22.17 25.17
N VAL A 104 -52.41 22.25 25.19
CA VAL A 104 -51.67 23.28 25.96
C VAL A 104 -52.00 24.69 25.47
N SER A 105 -52.17 24.89 24.16
CA SER A 105 -52.50 26.20 23.59
C SER A 105 -53.95 26.63 23.89
N LEU A 106 -54.89 25.68 24.00
CA LEU A 106 -56.32 25.97 24.15
C LEU A 106 -56.76 26.12 25.63
N PHE A 107 -56.11 25.42 26.57
CA PHE A 107 -56.41 25.49 28.01
C PHE A 107 -55.44 26.38 28.81
N GLY A 108 -54.34 26.83 28.20
CA GLY A 108 -53.31 27.65 28.85
C GLY A 108 -53.50 29.17 28.73
N LYS A 109 -54.68 29.65 28.33
CA LYS A 109 -55.00 31.08 28.20
C LYS A 109 -56.14 31.50 29.12
#